data_AF-A0A9E6RS87-F1
#
_entry.id   AF-A0A9E6RS87-F1
#
_cell.length_a   1.000
_cell.length_b   1.000
_cell.length_c   1.000
_cell.angle_alpha   90.00
_cell.angle_beta   90.00
_cell.angle_gamma   90.00
#
_symmetry.space_group_name_H-M   'P 1'
#
loop_
_entity.id
_entity.type
_entity.pdbx_description
1 polymer ?
#
loop_
_entity_poly.entity_id
_entity_poly.type
_entity_poly.pdbx_seq_one_letter_code
_entity_poly.pdbx_strand_id
1 'polypeptide(L)'
;MCILLGVCTLDQQAARNGREPVRQECGMVTTRHMFPHEAEALAAHLLRLAPEDRRLRFQGYLSDAAVLRHVHTIDWMRTHVIGAWHQGTVIAAVEVRLDRALLPRDAELAVTVTPDRQGQGLGTQLAERGVDLARSLGVRRMVMTCLTENRRMRRIATRLAATARFEDGEVTANVALRPASLATVWLEAVREGWGWAAAAGDHWFPRDCNLP
;
A
#
# COMPACT_ATOMS: atom_id res chain seq x y z
N MET A 1 -7.79 -13.11 10.08
CA MET A 1 -7.76 -12.18 11.24
C MET A 1 -8.03 -10.78 10.72
N CYS A 2 -9.30 -10.35 10.75
CA CYS A 2 -9.68 -8.97 10.43
C CYS A 2 -8.91 -8.05 11.37
N ILE A 3 -8.01 -7.22 10.85
CA ILE A 3 -7.48 -6.13 11.65
C ILE A 3 -8.62 -5.10 11.70
N LEU A 4 -9.41 -5.18 12.78
CA LEU A 4 -10.29 -4.13 13.26
C LEU A 4 -9.43 -2.90 13.54
N LEU A 5 -9.15 -2.11 12.50
CA LEU A 5 -8.77 -0.71 12.70
C LEU A 5 -10.04 0.11 12.75
N GLY A 6 -10.82 -0.14 13.82
CA GLY A 6 -11.62 0.91 14.42
C GLY A 6 -10.68 1.84 15.17
N VAL A 7 -9.82 2.58 14.45
CA VAL A 7 -9.11 3.70 15.07
C VAL A 7 -9.99 4.93 14.91
N CYS A 8 -11.10 4.91 15.66
CA CYS A 8 -11.79 6.12 16.04
C CYS A 8 -10.98 6.71 17.21
N THR A 9 -9.80 7.25 16.92
CA THR A 9 -9.18 8.19 17.86
C THR A 9 -10.06 9.42 17.82
N LEU A 10 -11.03 9.47 18.74
CA LEU A 10 -11.66 10.70 19.18
C LEU A 10 -10.55 11.72 19.38
N ASP A 11 -10.49 12.70 18.49
CA ASP A 11 -9.68 13.89 18.66
C ASP A 11 -10.24 14.66 19.86
N GLN A 12 -9.82 14.27 21.08
CA GLN A 12 -10.14 14.98 22.31
C GLN A 12 -9.53 16.41 22.32
N GLN A 13 -8.67 16.76 21.36
CA GLN A 13 -8.10 18.10 21.21
C GLN A 13 -8.98 19.05 20.36
N ALA A 14 -9.80 18.54 19.43
CA ALA A 14 -10.74 19.36 18.67
C ALA A 14 -11.82 20.03 19.54
N ALA A 15 -12.25 19.37 20.62
CA ALA A 15 -13.25 19.90 21.55
C ALA A 15 -12.78 21.16 22.31
N ARG A 16 -11.47 21.46 22.34
CA ARG A 16 -10.93 22.67 22.98
C ARG A 16 -10.94 23.92 22.09
N ASN A 17 -11.04 23.77 20.77
CA ASN A 17 -10.80 24.86 19.81
C ASN A 17 -12.03 25.32 19.03
N GLY A 18 -13.25 24.92 19.43
CA GLY A 18 -14.50 25.46 18.85
C GLY A 18 -14.69 25.18 17.35
N ARG A 19 -13.93 24.25 16.76
CA ARG A 19 -14.15 23.78 15.40
C ARG A 19 -15.21 22.69 15.41
N GLU A 20 -16.23 22.87 14.58
CA GLU A 20 -17.29 21.90 14.37
C GLU A 20 -16.68 20.53 14.03
N PRO A 21 -17.05 19.44 14.74
CA PRO A 21 -16.47 18.14 14.51
C PRO A 21 -16.81 17.71 13.07
N VAL A 22 -15.79 17.64 12.22
CA VAL A 22 -15.92 17.06 10.88
C VAL A 22 -16.45 15.65 11.08
N ARG A 23 -17.66 15.37 10.59
CA ARG A 23 -18.23 14.02 10.55
C ARG A 23 -17.26 13.15 9.76
N GLN A 24 -16.41 12.39 10.44
CA GLN A 24 -15.64 11.34 9.79
C GLN A 24 -16.63 10.24 9.43
N GLU A 25 -16.90 10.09 8.13
CA GLU A 25 -17.65 8.95 7.62
C GLU A 25 -16.91 7.67 8.01
N CYS A 26 -17.50 6.94 8.95
CA CYS A 26 -16.99 5.68 9.50
C CYS A 26 -17.19 4.55 8.49
N GLY A 27 -16.61 4.68 7.30
CA GLY A 27 -16.54 3.60 6.33
C GLY A 27 -15.39 2.65 6.69
N MET A 28 -15.67 1.36 6.75
CA MET A 28 -14.66 0.33 7.03
C MET A 28 -13.58 0.31 5.93
N VAL A 29 -12.31 0.46 6.33
CA VAL A 29 -11.18 0.29 5.42
C VAL A 29 -10.80 -1.19 5.37
N THR A 30 -10.76 -1.76 4.16
CA THR A 30 -10.37 -3.17 3.94
C THR A 30 -9.07 -3.24 3.17
N THR A 31 -8.11 -4.06 3.61
CA THR A 31 -6.85 -4.30 2.90
C THR A 31 -6.84 -5.67 2.26
N ARG A 32 -6.60 -5.74 0.95
CA ARG A 32 -6.54 -7.02 0.20
C ARG A 32 -5.64 -6.93 -1.03
N HIS A 33 -5.25 -8.09 -1.54
CA HIS A 33 -4.58 -8.18 -2.84
C HIS A 33 -5.50 -7.62 -3.94
N MET A 34 -4.87 -6.93 -4.89
CA MET A 34 -5.52 -6.53 -6.13
C MET A 34 -5.26 -7.58 -7.20
N PHE A 35 -6.26 -7.78 -8.05
CA PHE A 35 -6.20 -8.67 -9.19
C PHE A 35 -5.95 -7.91 -10.50
N PRO A 36 -5.49 -8.58 -11.57
CA PRO A 36 -5.22 -7.91 -12.86
C PRO A 36 -6.41 -7.13 -13.42
N HIS A 37 -7.64 -7.60 -13.22
CA HIS A 37 -8.85 -6.89 -13.69
C HIS A 37 -9.14 -5.60 -12.92
N GLU A 38 -8.48 -5.38 -11.77
CA GLU A 38 -8.61 -4.18 -10.94
C GLU A 38 -7.51 -3.14 -11.25
N ALA A 39 -6.74 -3.34 -12.33
CA ALA A 39 -5.72 -2.41 -12.77
C ALA A 39 -6.25 -0.97 -12.92
N GLU A 40 -7.48 -0.81 -13.43
CA GLU A 40 -8.11 0.51 -13.56
C GLU A 40 -8.35 1.21 -12.21
N ALA A 41 -8.62 0.45 -11.15
CA ALA A 41 -8.77 1.01 -9.81
C ALA A 41 -7.43 1.53 -9.26
N LEU A 42 -6.32 0.84 -9.57
CA LEU A 42 -4.96 1.29 -9.26
C LEU A 42 -4.58 2.53 -10.08
N ALA A 43 -4.89 2.54 -11.38
CA ALA A 43 -4.69 3.71 -12.23
C ALA A 43 -5.44 4.93 -11.70
N ALA A 44 -6.74 4.78 -11.40
CA ALA A 44 -7.54 5.84 -10.82
C ALA A 44 -6.97 6.34 -9.48
N HIS A 45 -6.43 5.44 -8.64
CA HIS A 45 -5.74 5.81 -7.41
C HIS A 45 -4.49 6.68 -7.67
N LEU A 46 -3.60 6.23 -8.55
CA LEU A 46 -2.37 6.94 -8.87
C LEU A 46 -2.63 8.30 -9.54
N LEU A 47 -3.71 8.39 -10.33
CA LEU A 47 -4.15 9.64 -10.95
C LEU A 47 -4.74 10.63 -9.92
N ARG A 48 -5.38 10.14 -8.85
CA ARG A 48 -5.89 10.99 -7.75
C ARG A 48 -4.82 11.50 -6.79
N LEU A 49 -3.59 10.99 -6.86
CA LEU A 49 -2.50 11.51 -6.03
C LEU A 49 -2.24 12.99 -6.34
N ALA A 50 -1.86 13.76 -5.33
CA ALA A 50 -1.34 15.10 -5.56
C ALA A 50 -0.12 15.05 -6.50
N PRO A 51 0.08 16.04 -7.39
CA PRO A 51 1.20 16.03 -8.34
C PRO A 51 2.56 15.78 -7.68
N GLU A 52 2.76 16.35 -6.50
CA GLU A 52 3.98 16.18 -5.72
C GLU A 52 4.14 14.75 -5.18
N ASP A 53 3.07 14.13 -4.66
CA ASP A 53 3.13 12.74 -4.18
C ASP A 53 3.37 11.76 -5.33
N ARG A 54 2.80 12.05 -6.51
CA ARG A 54 3.06 11.30 -7.74
C ARG A 54 4.53 11.43 -8.15
N ARG A 55 5.09 12.64 -8.11
CA ARG A 55 6.51 12.87 -8.38
C ARG A 55 7.41 12.09 -7.41
N LEU A 56 7.08 12.10 -6.12
CA LEU A 56 7.84 11.37 -5.11
C LEU A 56 7.75 9.84 -5.29
N ARG A 57 6.61 9.32 -5.74
CA ARG A 57 6.40 7.89 -6.02
C ARG A 57 7.19 7.38 -7.21
N PHE A 58 7.31 8.20 -8.26
CA PHE A 58 7.98 7.81 -9.51
C PHE A 58 9.36 8.44 -9.67
N GLN A 59 9.85 9.16 -8.66
CA GLN A 59 11.13 9.86 -8.65
C GLN A 59 11.29 10.81 -9.85
N GLY A 60 10.18 11.38 -10.31
CA GLY A 60 10.10 12.16 -11.53
C GLY A 60 8.67 12.54 -11.89
N TYR A 61 8.52 13.55 -12.74
CA TYR A 61 7.20 13.97 -13.23
C TYR A 61 6.69 13.00 -14.29
N LEU A 62 5.51 12.41 -14.06
CA LEU A 62 4.83 11.56 -15.04
C LEU A 62 3.53 12.24 -15.50
N SER A 63 3.32 12.23 -16.81
CA SER A 63 2.02 12.55 -17.39
C SER A 63 0.99 11.47 -17.04
N ASP A 64 -0.29 11.81 -17.10
CA ASP A 64 -1.37 10.84 -16.86
C ASP A 64 -1.26 9.63 -17.79
N ALA A 65 -0.90 9.85 -19.07
CA ALA A 65 -0.65 8.77 -20.02
C ALA A 65 0.53 7.86 -19.63
N ALA A 66 1.57 8.41 -19.00
CA ALA A 66 2.69 7.62 -18.47
C ALA A 66 2.29 6.80 -17.24
N VAL A 67 1.43 7.35 -16.37
CA VAL A 67 0.85 6.63 -15.23
C VAL A 67 -0.01 5.45 -15.71
N LEU A 68 -0.90 5.69 -16.68
CA LEU A 68 -1.72 4.63 -17.27
C LEU A 68 -0.85 3.52 -17.88
N ARG A 69 0.15 3.91 -18.68
CA ARG A 69 1.10 2.95 -19.26
C ARG A 69 1.84 2.15 -18.20
N HIS A 70 2.27 2.79 -17.12
CA HIS A 70 2.91 2.10 -16.00
C HIS A 70 2.00 0.99 -15.46
N VAL A 71 0.73 1.30 -15.19
CA VAL A 71 -0.24 0.34 -14.66
C VAL A 71 -0.54 -0.79 -15.66
N HIS A 72 -0.75 -0.48 -16.94
CA HIS A 72 -1.05 -1.50 -17.96
C HIS A 72 0.13 -2.41 -18.30
N THR A 73 1.35 -2.03 -17.92
CA THR A 73 2.57 -2.82 -18.15
C THR A 73 3.04 -3.56 -16.90
N ILE A 74 2.26 -3.53 -15.81
CA ILE A 74 2.54 -4.32 -14.61
C ILE A 74 2.59 -5.80 -14.98
N ASP A 75 3.71 -6.45 -14.67
CA ASP A 75 3.84 -7.90 -14.70
C ASP A 75 3.21 -8.46 -13.41
N TRP A 76 1.94 -8.83 -13.49
CA TRP A 76 1.14 -9.36 -12.37
C TRP A 76 1.63 -10.71 -11.84
N MET A 77 2.56 -11.39 -12.53
CA MET A 77 3.21 -12.58 -11.98
C MET A 77 4.35 -12.23 -11.02
N ARG A 78 4.94 -11.04 -11.17
CA ARG A 78 6.11 -10.60 -10.38
C ARG A 78 5.81 -9.41 -9.50
N THR A 79 4.68 -8.74 -9.73
CA THR A 79 4.26 -7.56 -8.99
C THR A 79 2.99 -7.90 -8.25
N HIS A 80 3.09 -7.92 -6.93
CA HIS A 80 1.96 -8.08 -6.05
C HIS A 80 1.53 -6.70 -5.56
N VAL A 81 0.25 -6.39 -5.73
CA VAL A 81 -0.31 -5.12 -5.27
C VAL A 81 -1.32 -5.41 -4.17
N ILE A 82 -1.19 -4.72 -3.03
CA ILE A 82 -2.18 -4.75 -1.95
C ILE A 82 -2.79 -3.36 -1.84
N GLY A 83 -4.10 -3.28 -2.06
CA GLY A 83 -4.88 -2.06 -1.95
C GLY A 83 -5.56 -1.94 -0.59
N ALA A 84 -5.62 -0.73 -0.04
CA ALA A 84 -6.54 -0.33 1.00
C ALA A 84 -7.77 0.34 0.35
N TRP A 85 -8.93 -0.24 0.61
CA TRP A 85 -10.19 0.12 -0.01
C TRP A 85 -11.11 0.77 1.02
N HIS A 86 -11.76 1.86 0.62
CA HIS A 86 -12.80 2.53 1.39
C HIS A 86 -13.95 2.82 0.43
N GLN A 87 -15.13 2.25 0.71
CA GLN A 87 -16.34 2.40 -0.14
C GLN A 87 -16.05 2.14 -1.64
N GLY A 88 -15.42 1.00 -1.95
CA GLY A 88 -15.08 0.62 -3.33
C GLY A 88 -13.94 1.44 -3.97
N THR A 89 -13.38 2.42 -3.27
CA THR A 89 -12.30 3.27 -3.77
C THR A 89 -10.96 2.92 -3.13
N VAL A 90 -9.92 2.79 -3.95
CA VAL A 90 -8.53 2.60 -3.45
C VAL A 90 -8.01 3.93 -2.89
N ILE A 91 -7.74 3.94 -1.59
CA ILE A 91 -7.22 5.09 -0.83
C ILE A 91 -5.72 4.97 -0.52
N ALA A 92 -5.16 3.77 -0.61
CA ALA A 92 -3.72 3.54 -0.55
C ALA A 92 -3.37 2.23 -1.24
N ALA A 93 -2.14 2.10 -1.71
CA ALA A 93 -1.63 0.87 -2.29
C ALA A 93 -0.17 0.66 -1.91
N VAL A 94 0.20 -0.61 -1.75
CA VAL A 94 1.60 -1.05 -1.71
C VAL A 94 1.84 -2.01 -2.88
N GLU A 95 2.93 -1.78 -3.59
CA GLU A 95 3.42 -2.63 -4.66
C GLU A 95 4.70 -3.31 -4.19
N VAL A 96 4.72 -4.65 -4.29
CA VAL A 96 5.89 -5.49 -4.02
C VAL A 96 6.30 -6.12 -5.34
N ARG A 97 7.44 -5.66 -5.88
CA ARG A 97 7.97 -6.12 -7.16
C ARG A 97 9.14 -7.06 -6.94
N LEU A 98 8.97 -8.32 -7.31
CA LEU A 98 10.01 -9.34 -7.20
C LEU A 98 11.08 -9.16 -8.29
N ASP A 99 12.29 -9.63 -8.01
CA ASP A 99 13.33 -9.73 -9.02
C ASP A 99 12.96 -10.70 -10.17
N ARG A 100 13.78 -10.72 -11.23
CA ARG A 100 13.52 -11.54 -12.43
C ARG A 100 14.00 -12.99 -12.31
N ALA A 101 14.55 -13.42 -11.18
CA ALA A 101 14.98 -14.79 -11.00
C ALA A 101 13.79 -15.77 -11.01
N LEU A 102 14.06 -17.04 -11.26
CA LEU A 102 13.07 -18.12 -11.13
C LEU A 102 12.64 -18.30 -9.67
N LEU A 103 13.58 -18.13 -8.75
CA LEU A 103 13.34 -18.12 -7.30
C LEU A 103 13.77 -16.74 -6.79
N PRO A 104 12.84 -15.77 -6.70
CA PRO A 104 13.18 -14.41 -6.33
C PRO A 104 13.71 -14.35 -4.90
N ARG A 105 14.81 -13.64 -4.72
CA ARG A 105 15.44 -13.42 -3.41
C ARG A 105 15.40 -11.96 -2.99
N ASP A 106 15.16 -11.08 -3.95
CA ASP A 106 15.04 -9.65 -3.78
C ASP A 106 13.65 -9.16 -4.20
N ALA A 107 13.17 -8.14 -3.49
CA ALA A 107 11.96 -7.43 -3.86
C ALA A 107 12.11 -5.92 -3.63
N GLU A 108 11.41 -5.12 -4.42
CA GLU A 108 11.26 -3.69 -4.22
C GLU A 108 9.87 -3.40 -3.65
N LEU A 109 9.78 -2.43 -2.74
CA LEU A 109 8.52 -2.01 -2.15
C LEU A 109 8.28 -0.52 -2.37
N ALA A 110 7.10 -0.20 -2.92
CA ALA A 110 6.62 1.16 -3.12
C ALA A 110 5.24 1.35 -2.50
N VAL A 111 5.01 2.51 -1.88
CA VAL A 111 3.74 2.82 -1.19
C VAL A 111 3.17 4.13 -1.68
N THR A 112 1.86 4.17 -1.84
CA THR A 112 1.08 5.36 -2.18
C THR A 112 -0.12 5.48 -1.25
N VAL A 113 -0.46 6.71 -0.88
CA VAL A 113 -1.59 7.03 0.01
C VAL A 113 -2.21 8.33 -0.47
N THR A 114 -3.54 8.38 -0.62
CA THR A 114 -4.24 9.60 -1.04
C THR A 114 -4.05 10.72 -0.02
N PRO A 115 -4.05 12.00 -0.47
CA PRO A 115 -3.76 13.13 0.41
C PRO A 115 -4.60 13.19 1.69
N ASP A 116 -5.89 12.83 1.61
CA ASP A 116 -6.85 12.81 2.72
C ASP A 116 -6.58 11.71 3.76
N ARG A 117 -5.77 10.69 3.43
CA ARG A 117 -5.43 9.56 4.31
C ARG A 117 -3.97 9.53 4.76
N GLN A 118 -3.18 10.52 4.36
CA GLN A 118 -1.79 10.63 4.79
C GLN A 118 -1.69 11.01 6.28
N GLY A 119 -0.57 10.62 6.91
CA GLY A 119 -0.30 10.94 8.33
C GLY A 119 -1.06 10.07 9.34
N GLN A 120 -1.93 9.17 8.90
CA GLN A 120 -2.77 8.31 9.76
C GLN A 120 -2.19 6.89 9.97
N GLY A 121 -0.94 6.64 9.54
CA GLY A 121 -0.26 5.35 9.70
C GLY A 121 -0.58 4.29 8.64
N LEU A 122 -1.54 4.53 7.73
CA LEU A 122 -1.96 3.58 6.70
C LEU A 122 -0.79 3.12 5.79
N GLY A 123 0.07 4.04 5.36
CA GLY A 123 1.24 3.69 4.54
C GLY A 123 2.23 2.79 5.26
N THR A 124 2.43 2.98 6.57
CA THR A 124 3.28 2.11 7.39
C THR A 124 2.70 0.71 7.48
N GLN A 125 1.39 0.59 7.73
CA GLN A 125 0.71 -0.70 7.85
C GLN A 125 0.76 -1.49 6.53
N LEU A 126 0.54 -0.81 5.39
CA LEU A 126 0.68 -1.45 4.09
C LEU A 126 2.13 -1.85 3.80
N ALA A 127 3.11 -1.05 4.19
CA ALA A 127 4.52 -1.42 4.04
C ALA A 127 4.89 -2.66 4.88
N GLU A 128 4.46 -2.71 6.14
CA GLU A 128 4.59 -3.90 7.01
C GLU A 128 3.92 -5.13 6.38
N ARG A 129 2.73 -4.95 5.81
CA ARG A 129 2.01 -6.00 5.07
C ARG A 129 2.79 -6.50 3.84
N GLY A 130 3.41 -5.60 3.09
CA GLY A 130 4.27 -5.96 1.95
C GLY A 130 5.53 -6.72 2.38
N VAL A 131 6.10 -6.37 3.54
CA VAL A 131 7.21 -7.11 4.17
C VAL A 131 6.81 -8.55 4.52
N ASP A 132 5.65 -8.74 5.13
CA ASP A 132 5.10 -10.07 5.42
C ASP A 132 4.89 -10.90 4.14
N LEU A 133 4.32 -10.27 3.10
CA LEU A 133 4.09 -10.90 1.81
C LEU A 133 5.41 -11.37 1.19
N ALA A 134 6.39 -10.48 1.04
CA ALA A 134 7.68 -10.83 0.45
C ALA A 134 8.35 -11.97 1.22
N ARG A 135 8.29 -11.93 2.55
CA ARG A 135 8.81 -13.02 3.39
C ARG A 135 8.11 -14.35 3.10
N SER A 136 6.80 -14.37 2.92
CA SER A 136 6.07 -15.60 2.57
C SER A 136 6.48 -16.18 1.22
N LEU A 137 6.86 -15.31 0.28
CA LEU A 137 7.32 -15.66 -1.06
C LEU A 137 8.79 -16.12 -1.08
N GLY A 138 9.44 -16.19 0.09
CA GLY A 138 10.83 -16.63 0.21
C GLY A 138 11.88 -15.56 -0.09
N VAL A 139 11.45 -14.31 -0.27
CA VAL A 139 12.35 -13.15 -0.44
C VAL A 139 13.19 -12.97 0.82
N ARG A 140 14.47 -12.66 0.65
CA ARG A 140 15.45 -12.50 1.74
C ARG A 140 15.85 -11.05 1.97
N ARG A 141 15.76 -10.22 0.93
CA ARG A 141 16.09 -8.80 1.02
C ARG A 141 15.03 -8.00 0.29
N MET A 142 14.62 -6.91 0.91
CA MET A 142 13.72 -5.95 0.31
C MET A 142 14.36 -4.58 0.28
N VAL A 143 14.17 -3.88 -0.82
CA VAL A 143 14.71 -2.55 -1.06
C VAL A 143 13.57 -1.55 -1.16
N MET A 144 13.76 -0.40 -0.52
CA MET A 144 12.86 0.74 -0.58
C MET A 144 13.70 1.97 -0.95
N THR A 145 13.47 2.53 -2.13
CA THR A 145 14.19 3.72 -2.60
C THR A 145 13.26 4.91 -2.64
N CYS A 146 13.68 6.02 -2.06
CA CYS A 146 12.92 7.26 -2.06
C CYS A 146 13.81 8.50 -2.07
N LEU A 147 13.30 9.61 -2.60
CA LEU A 147 14.02 10.89 -2.55
C LEU A 147 14.20 11.36 -1.09
N THR A 148 15.32 12.00 -0.78
CA THR A 148 15.67 12.52 0.56
C THR A 148 14.64 13.50 1.14
N GLU A 149 13.94 14.21 0.26
CA GLU A 149 12.83 15.12 0.58
C GLU A 149 11.53 14.39 0.97
N ASN A 150 11.39 13.09 0.65
CA ASN A 150 10.23 12.28 1.01
C ASN A 150 10.28 11.88 2.50
N ARG A 151 10.02 12.86 3.38
CA ARG A 151 10.05 12.67 4.84
C ARG A 151 9.11 11.57 5.32
N ARG A 152 7.97 11.36 4.65
CA ARG A 152 6.99 10.32 5.00
C ARG A 152 7.56 8.93 4.72
N MET A 153 8.08 8.72 3.51
CA MET A 153 8.68 7.44 3.12
C MET A 153 9.94 7.13 3.91
N ARG A 154 10.75 8.16 4.23
CA ARG A 154 11.90 8.03 5.12
C ARG A 154 11.52 7.49 6.50
N ARG A 155 10.41 7.96 7.10
CA ARG A 155 9.93 7.44 8.38
C ARG A 155 9.55 5.96 8.29
N ILE A 156 8.90 5.55 7.20
CA ILE A 156 8.57 4.15 6.95
C ILE A 156 9.86 3.33 6.78
N ALA A 157 10.79 3.81 5.96
CA ALA A 157 12.10 3.18 5.73
C ALA A 157 12.87 3.00 7.04
N THR A 158 12.97 4.03 7.89
CA THR A 158 13.66 3.95 9.18
C THR A 158 13.00 2.98 10.15
N ARG A 159 11.68 2.82 10.07
CA ARG A 159 10.94 1.86 10.91
C ARG A 159 11.15 0.41 10.46
N LEU A 160 11.22 0.17 9.16
CA LEU A 160 11.29 -1.17 8.58
C LEU A 160 12.72 -1.67 8.37
N ALA A 161 13.63 -0.79 7.97
CA ALA A 161 14.97 -1.17 7.57
C ALA A 161 15.91 -1.26 8.77
N ALA A 162 16.72 -2.32 8.77
CA ALA A 162 17.87 -2.43 9.67
C ALA A 162 18.97 -1.43 9.32
N THR A 163 19.06 -1.05 8.03
CA THR A 163 20.06 -0.10 7.52
C THR A 163 19.46 0.78 6.43
N ALA A 164 19.73 2.09 6.49
CA ALA A 164 19.39 3.05 5.45
C ALA A 164 20.67 3.74 4.96
N ARG A 165 20.87 3.78 3.64
CA ARG A 165 21.96 4.51 2.99
C ARG A 165 21.41 5.77 2.35
N PHE A 166 22.17 6.84 2.45
CA PHE A 166 21.84 8.16 1.89
C PHE A 166 22.92 8.48 0.86
N GLU A 167 22.56 8.43 -0.42
CA GLU A 167 23.49 8.61 -1.55
C GLU A 167 22.78 9.48 -2.61
N ASP A 168 23.47 10.48 -3.14
CA ASP A 168 23.05 11.30 -4.30
C ASP A 168 21.60 11.85 -4.27
N GLY A 169 21.12 12.26 -3.09
CA GLY A 169 19.77 12.83 -2.94
C GLY A 169 18.67 11.78 -2.81
N GLU A 170 19.02 10.50 -2.80
CA GLU A 170 18.16 9.35 -2.56
C GLU A 170 18.45 8.68 -1.22
N VAL A 171 17.46 7.95 -0.74
CA VAL A 171 17.51 7.11 0.46
C VAL A 171 17.14 5.72 0.04
N THR A 172 18.10 4.79 0.16
CA THR A 172 17.89 3.38 -0.10
C THR A 172 17.88 2.62 1.22
N ALA A 173 16.73 2.08 1.58
CA ALA A 173 16.52 1.29 2.79
C ALA A 173 16.59 -0.20 2.43
N ASN A 174 17.50 -0.93 3.08
CA ASN A 174 17.62 -2.37 2.93
C ASN A 174 17.00 -3.06 4.14
N VAL A 175 15.93 -3.81 3.88
CA VAL A 175 15.24 -4.63 4.88
C VAL A 175 15.71 -6.07 4.71
N ALA A 176 16.51 -6.56 5.65
CA ALA A 176 16.84 -7.99 5.72
C ALA A 176 15.63 -8.75 6.27
N LEU A 177 15.09 -9.67 5.48
CA LEU A 177 13.92 -10.46 5.86
C LEU A 177 14.36 -11.74 6.57
N ARG A 178 13.73 -12.03 7.70
CA ARG A 178 13.85 -13.35 8.33
C ARG A 178 13.25 -14.40 7.39
N PRO A 179 13.77 -15.64 7.39
CA PRO A 179 13.19 -16.71 6.60
C PRO A 179 11.67 -16.85 6.81
N ALA A 180 10.98 -17.28 5.76
CA ALA A 180 9.59 -17.69 5.88
C ALA A 180 9.48 -18.77 6.97
N SER A 181 8.45 -18.66 7.81
CA SER A 181 8.00 -19.78 8.63
C SER A 181 6.70 -20.33 8.04
N LEU A 182 6.36 -21.59 8.35
CA LEU A 182 5.08 -22.18 7.96
C LEU A 182 3.90 -21.29 8.35
N ALA A 183 3.96 -20.66 9.52
CA ALA A 183 2.94 -19.72 9.99
C ALA A 183 2.78 -18.50 9.06
N THR A 184 3.89 -17.92 8.57
CA THR A 184 3.81 -16.78 7.64
C THR A 184 3.21 -17.21 6.31
N VAL A 185 3.61 -18.36 5.76
CA VAL A 185 3.03 -18.90 4.52
C VAL A 185 1.53 -19.19 4.68
N TRP A 186 1.14 -19.84 5.78
CA TRP A 186 -0.26 -20.12 6.08
C TRP A 186 -1.11 -18.87 6.25
N LEU A 187 -0.61 -17.86 6.98
CA LEU A 187 -1.31 -16.60 7.17
C LEU A 187 -1.52 -15.87 5.84
N GLU A 188 -0.53 -15.90 4.95
CA GLU A 188 -0.69 -15.34 3.60
C GLU A 188 -1.73 -16.09 2.79
N ALA A 189 -1.70 -17.43 2.77
CA ALA A 189 -2.70 -18.23 2.08
C ALA A 189 -4.13 -17.93 2.58
N VAL A 190 -4.32 -17.77 3.89
CA VAL A 190 -5.61 -17.37 4.47
C VAL A 190 -6.00 -15.95 4.06
N ARG A 191 -5.06 -15.01 4.07
CA ARG A 191 -5.30 -13.61 3.68
C ARG A 191 -5.63 -13.50 2.19
N GLU A 192 -4.95 -14.25 1.33
CA GLU A 192 -5.25 -14.34 -0.09
C GLU A 192 -6.65 -14.93 -0.30
N GLY A 193 -6.95 -16.09 0.30
CA GLY A 193 -8.28 -16.70 0.22
C GLY A 193 -9.40 -15.76 0.66
N TRP A 194 -9.19 -14.98 1.72
CA TRP A 194 -10.14 -13.96 2.16
C TRP A 194 -10.22 -12.77 1.20
N GLY A 195 -9.10 -12.39 0.58
CA GLY A 195 -9.05 -11.37 -0.47
C GLY A 195 -9.87 -11.77 -1.70
N TRP A 196 -9.79 -13.04 -2.12
CA TRP A 196 -10.64 -13.61 -3.19
C TRP A 196 -12.11 -13.57 -2.81
N ALA A 197 -12.48 -14.01 -1.60
CA ALA A 197 -13.86 -13.95 -1.13
C ALA A 197 -14.40 -12.52 -1.07
N ALA A 198 -13.60 -11.56 -0.60
CA ALA A 198 -13.98 -10.14 -0.55
C ALA A 198 -14.13 -9.53 -1.95
N ALA A 199 -13.19 -9.79 -2.87
CA ALA A 199 -13.26 -9.30 -4.24
C ALA A 199 -14.45 -9.92 -5.02
N ALA A 200 -14.69 -11.22 -4.85
CA ALA A 200 -15.87 -11.88 -5.40
C ALA A 200 -17.16 -11.29 -4.81
N GLY A 201 -17.19 -11.06 -3.49
CA GLY A 201 -18.31 -10.38 -2.84
C GLY A 201 -18.58 -9.00 -3.42
N ASP A 202 -17.54 -8.17 -3.60
CA ASP A 202 -17.68 -6.83 -4.17
C ASP A 202 -18.11 -6.86 -5.67
N HIS A 203 -17.76 -7.92 -6.42
CA HIS A 203 -18.18 -8.11 -7.82
C HIS A 203 -19.64 -8.59 -7.95
N TRP A 204 -20.04 -9.58 -7.15
CA TRP A 204 -21.39 -10.17 -7.20
C TRP A 204 -22.42 -9.38 -6.41
N PHE A 205 -21.98 -8.66 -5.37
CA PHE A 205 -22.78 -7.75 -4.57
C PHE A 205 -22.05 -6.41 -4.52
N PRO A 206 -22.11 -5.62 -5.60
CA PRO A 206 -21.65 -4.25 -5.57
C PRO A 206 -22.28 -3.58 -4.35
N ARG A 207 -21.44 -3.01 -3.48
CA ARG A 207 -21.96 -2.23 -2.36
C ARG A 207 -22.51 -0.94 -2.95
N ASP A 208 -23.77 -0.98 -3.36
CA ASP A 208 -24.49 0.21 -3.76
C ASP A 208 -24.52 1.14 -2.55
N CYS A 209 -23.68 2.18 -2.56
CA CYS A 209 -23.64 3.20 -1.52
C CYS A 209 -24.87 4.12 -1.53
N ASN A 210 -25.98 3.65 -2.12
CA ASN A 210 -27.19 4.42 -2.37
C ASN A 210 -28.46 3.60 -2.11
N LEU A 211 -28.45 2.79 -1.05
CA LEU A 211 -29.70 2.32 -0.44
C LEU A 211 -30.20 3.39 0.56
N PRO A 212 -31.49 3.77 0.49
CA PRO A 212 -32.07 4.89 1.21
C PRO A 212 -32.06 4.75 2.73
#